data_AF-A0A4Z0QRK4-F1
#
_entry.id   AF-A0A4Z0QRK4-F1
#
_cell.length_a   1.000
_cell.length_b   1.000
_cell.length_c   1.000
_cell.angle_alpha   90.00
_cell.angle_beta   90.00
_cell.angle_gamma   90.00
#
_symmetry.space_group_name_H-M   'P 1'
#
loop_
_entity.id
_entity.type
_entity.pdbx_description
1 polymer ?
#
loop_
_entity_poly.entity_id
_entity_poly.type
_entity_poly.pdbx_seq_one_letter_code
_entity_poly.pdbx_strand_id
1 'polypeptide(L)'
;MILLQMISRSVFLISIILYLYYFSRRKQHNVVIHMWLIIVIGMLAGLVSQLIGVYLGSSSWSSIQMSFYLYLALIIYSLWKLTIEFKKRHF
;
A
#
# COMPACT_ATOMS: atom_id res chain seq x y z
N MET A 1 -5.29 13.98 16.25
CA MET A 1 -4.13 14.47 15.46
C MET A 1 -2.98 13.47 15.41
N ILE A 2 -2.26 13.20 16.51
CA ILE A 2 -1.29 12.08 16.58
C ILE A 2 -1.97 10.72 16.27
N LEU A 3 -3.22 10.58 16.73
CA LEU A 3 -4.06 9.41 16.53
C LEU A 3 -4.22 9.03 15.04
N LEU A 4 -4.31 10.00 14.12
CA LEU A 4 -4.48 9.74 12.68
C LEU A 4 -3.20 9.17 12.05
N GLN A 5 -2.03 9.72 12.42
CA GLN A 5 -0.75 9.18 11.99
C GLN A 5 -0.49 7.79 12.59
N MET A 6 -0.85 7.57 13.86
CA MET A 6 -0.72 6.25 14.48
C MET A 6 -1.61 5.22 13.78
N ILE A 7 -2.87 5.56 13.48
CA ILE A 7 -3.78 4.66 12.75
C ILE A 7 -3.19 4.33 11.38
N SER A 8 -2.73 5.32 10.62
CA SER A 8 -2.09 5.11 9.31
C SER A 8 -0.88 4.16 9.38
N ARG A 9 0.01 4.36 10.37
CA ARG A 9 1.18 3.49 10.59
C ARG A 9 0.78 2.08 11.03
N SER A 10 -0.25 1.94 11.85
CA SER A 10 -0.78 0.64 12.27
C SER A 10 -1.41 -0.12 11.10
N VAL A 11 -2.17 0.56 10.25
CA VAL A 11 -2.74 -0.03 9.02
C VAL A 11 -1.63 -0.50 8.09
N PHE A 12 -0.55 0.28 7.95
CA PHE A 12 0.62 -0.11 7.18
C PHE A 12 1.27 -1.40 7.72
N LEU A 13 1.49 -1.48 9.04
CA LEU A 13 2.04 -2.68 9.69
C LEU A 13 1.14 -3.91 9.53
N ILE A 14 -0.16 -3.74 9.71
CA ILE A 14 -1.14 -4.82 9.53
C ILE A 14 -1.12 -5.31 8.08
N SER A 15 -1.01 -4.40 7.11
CA SER A 15 -0.86 -4.76 5.69
C SER A 15 0.39 -5.60 5.44
N ILE A 16 1.54 -5.26 6.05
CA ILE A 16 2.77 -6.05 5.90
C ILE A 16 2.60 -7.46 6.46
N ILE A 17 2.01 -7.57 7.65
CA ILE A 17 1.81 -8.87 8.31
C ILE A 17 0.87 -9.76 7.49
N LEU A 18 -0.26 -9.19 7.02
CA LEU A 18 -1.20 -9.90 6.17
C LEU A 18 -0.54 -10.29 4.83
N TYR A 19 0.29 -9.42 4.26
CA TYR A 19 1.03 -9.73 3.04
C TYR A 19 1.96 -10.94 3.24
N LEU A 20 2.76 -10.95 4.32
CA LEU A 20 3.63 -12.07 4.65
C LEU A 20 2.86 -13.37 4.91
N TYR A 21 1.73 -13.28 5.61
CA TYR A 21 0.86 -14.42 5.89
C TYR A 21 0.31 -15.05 4.60
N TYR A 22 -0.23 -14.22 3.70
CA TYR A 22 -0.74 -14.70 2.42
C TYR A 22 0.39 -15.12 1.46
N PHE A 23 1.58 -14.53 1.56
CA PHE A 23 2.76 -14.94 0.81
C PHE A 23 3.15 -16.39 1.09
N SER A 24 3.06 -16.79 2.36
CA SER A 24 3.33 -18.17 2.77
C SER A 24 2.30 -19.18 2.20
N ARG A 25 1.06 -18.74 1.93
CA ARG A 25 -0.05 -19.57 1.42
C ARG A 25 -0.29 -19.47 -0.10
N ARG A 26 0.70 -19.02 -0.88
CA ARG A 26 0.65 -18.74 -2.35
C ARG A 26 0.04 -19.81 -3.28
N LYS A 27 -0.22 -21.04 -2.85
CA LYS A 27 -0.74 -22.13 -3.72
C LYS A 27 -2.22 -22.01 -4.10
N GLN A 28 -3.00 -21.12 -3.48
CA GLN A 28 -4.38 -20.87 -3.88
C GLN A 28 -4.48 -19.60 -4.73
N HIS A 29 -5.04 -19.70 -5.94
CA HIS A 29 -5.17 -18.56 -6.87
C HIS A 29 -5.89 -17.35 -6.26
N ASN A 30 -6.86 -17.54 -5.36
CA ASN A 30 -7.54 -16.45 -4.64
C ASN A 30 -6.62 -15.62 -3.73
N VAL A 31 -5.52 -16.21 -3.26
CA VAL A 31 -4.55 -15.55 -2.40
C VAL A 31 -3.80 -14.46 -3.15
N VAL A 32 -3.57 -14.62 -4.46
CA VAL A 32 -2.84 -13.64 -5.28
C VAL A 32 -3.57 -12.30 -5.33
N ILE A 33 -4.90 -12.29 -5.54
CA ILE A 33 -5.69 -11.05 -5.53
C ILE A 33 -5.65 -10.39 -4.16
N HIS A 34 -5.82 -11.17 -3.09
CA HIS A 34 -5.77 -10.66 -1.72
C HIS A 34 -4.41 -10.02 -1.41
N MET A 35 -3.30 -10.64 -1.85
CA MET A 35 -1.95 -10.10 -1.68
C MET A 35 -1.77 -8.76 -2.38
N TRP A 36 -2.21 -8.64 -3.63
CA TRP A 36 -2.13 -7.36 -4.37
C TRP A 36 -3.00 -6.28 -3.72
N LEU A 37 -4.19 -6.62 -3.23
CA LEU A 37 -5.07 -5.70 -2.52
C LEU A 37 -4.43 -5.18 -1.23
N ILE A 38 -3.79 -6.07 -0.47
CA ILE A 38 -3.04 -5.73 0.75
C ILE A 38 -1.85 -4.82 0.44
N ILE A 39 -1.13 -5.04 -0.67
CA ILE A 39 -0.05 -4.15 -1.13
C ILE A 39 -0.62 -2.77 -1.44
N VAL A 40 -1.72 -2.67 -2.20
CA VAL A 40 -2.34 -1.37 -2.55
C VAL A 40 -2.73 -0.60 -1.28
N ILE A 41 -3.42 -1.27 -0.34
CA ILE A 41 -3.87 -0.66 0.92
C ILE A 41 -2.67 -0.18 1.76
N GLY A 42 -1.63 -1.00 1.86
CA GLY A 42 -0.40 -0.64 2.59
C GLY A 42 0.28 0.58 1.96
N MET A 43 0.50 0.56 0.64
CA MET A 43 1.16 1.67 -0.05
C MET A 43 0.34 2.97 0.04
N LEU A 44 -0.99 2.90 -0.03
CA LEU A 44 -1.87 4.04 0.19
C LEU A 44 -1.77 4.58 1.62
N ALA A 45 -1.76 3.71 2.63
CA ALA A 45 -1.61 4.14 4.02
C ALA A 45 -0.26 4.86 4.26
N GLY A 46 0.82 4.39 3.64
CA GLY A 46 2.14 5.03 3.69
C GLY A 46 2.16 6.40 3.00
N LEU A 47 1.57 6.51 1.82
CA LEU A 47 1.45 7.76 1.07
C LEU A 47 0.61 8.81 1.83
N VAL A 48 -0.50 8.37 2.45
CA VAL A 48 -1.34 9.22 3.31
C VAL A 48 -0.56 9.68 4.54
N SER A 49 0.23 8.81 5.19
CA SER A 49 1.08 9.20 6.32
C SER A 49 2.05 10.32 5.94
N GLN A 50 2.61 10.26 4.74
CA GLN A 50 3.58 11.23 4.23
C GLN A 50 2.92 12.58 3.93
N LEU A 51 1.77 12.58 3.24
CA LEU A 51 0.99 13.79 3.00
C LEU A 51 0.57 14.49 4.30
N ILE A 52 0.12 13.72 5.29
CA ILE A 52 -0.22 14.25 6.62
C ILE A 52 1.02 14.87 7.28
N GLY A 53 2.20 14.23 7.15
CA GLY A 53 3.46 14.74 7.69
C GLY A 53 3.86 16.11 7.11
N VAL A 54 3.64 16.31 5.80
CA VAL A 54 3.88 17.60 5.13
C VAL A 54 2.86 18.65 5.58
N TYR A 55 1.57 18.30 5.56
CA TYR A 55 0.50 19.23 5.92
C TYR A 55 0.66 19.78 7.35
N LEU A 56 1.15 18.94 8.27
CA LEU A 56 1.38 19.31 9.66
C LEU A 56 2.72 20.04 9.90
N GLY A 57 3.50 20.31 8.86
CA GLY A 57 4.81 20.96 8.98
C GLY A 57 5.89 20.12 9.65
N SER A 58 5.59 18.85 9.97
CA SER A 58 6.55 17.91 10.58
C SER A 58 7.60 17.39 9.58
N SER A 59 7.39 17.60 8.29
CA SER A 59 8.30 17.21 7.22
C SER A 59 8.17 18.17 6.04
N SER A 60 9.28 18.44 5.35
CA SER A 60 9.25 19.29 4.16
C SER A 60 8.85 18.50 2.92
N TRP A 61 8.20 19.18 1.96
CA TRP A 61 7.83 18.57 0.68
C TRP A 61 9.04 17.95 -0.05
N SER A 62 10.17 18.67 -0.05
CA SER A 62 11.43 18.20 -0.63
C SER A 62 11.92 16.88 -0.01
N SER A 63 11.75 16.68 1.30
CA SER A 63 12.19 15.47 1.98
C SER A 63 11.35 14.24 1.64
N ILE A 64 10.08 14.43 1.29
CA ILE A 64 9.13 13.33 1.07
C ILE A 64 8.93 13.03 -0.41
N GLN A 65 9.29 13.95 -1.31
CA GLN A 65 9.06 13.89 -2.74
C GLN A 65 9.49 12.55 -3.38
N MET A 66 10.69 12.05 -3.07
CA MET A 66 11.16 10.77 -3.62
C MET A 66 10.35 9.59 -3.12
N SER A 67 10.04 9.53 -1.83
CA SER A 67 9.19 8.46 -1.30
C SER A 67 7.77 8.53 -1.85
N PHE A 68 7.23 9.74 -2.02
CA PHE A 68 5.92 9.96 -2.61
C PHE A 68 5.84 9.39 -4.03
N TYR A 69 6.81 9.72 -4.90
CA TYR A 69 6.85 9.16 -6.25
C TYR A 69 7.02 7.64 -6.26
N LEU A 70 7.82 7.12 -5.34
CA LEU A 70 8.05 5.67 -5.22
C LEU A 70 6.76 4.94 -4.81
N TYR A 71 6.03 5.45 -3.80
CA TYR A 71 4.73 4.93 -3.40
C TYR A 71 3.72 5.02 -4.55
N LEU A 72 3.68 6.14 -5.26
CA LEU A 72 2.76 6.35 -6.38
C LEU A 72 3.04 5.37 -7.53
N ALA A 73 4.32 5.18 -7.90
CA ALA A 73 4.71 4.21 -8.91
C ALA A 73 4.35 2.76 -8.52
N LEU A 74 4.56 2.38 -7.25
CA LEU A 74 4.19 1.07 -6.72
C LEU A 74 2.68 0.84 -6.72
N ILE A 75 1.89 1.86 -6.37
CA ILE A 75 0.42 1.79 -6.40
C ILE A 75 -0.05 1.57 -7.85
N ILE A 76 0.44 2.35 -8.81
CA ILE A 76 0.09 2.20 -10.23
C ILE A 76 0.43 0.79 -10.73
N TYR A 77 1.65 0.32 -10.44
CA TYR A 77 2.08 -1.02 -10.84
C TYR A 77 1.20 -2.12 -10.22
N SER A 78 0.90 -1.99 -8.93
CA SER A 78 0.09 -2.95 -8.18
C SER A 78 -1.35 -3.00 -8.70
N LEU A 79 -1.95 -1.84 -8.99
CA LEU A 79 -3.28 -1.74 -9.58
C LEU A 79 -3.30 -2.34 -10.99
N TRP A 80 -2.30 -2.06 -11.82
CA TRP A 80 -2.21 -2.65 -13.16
C TRP A 80 -2.17 -4.18 -13.08
N LYS A 81 -1.30 -4.73 -12.23
CA LYS A 81 -1.20 -6.18 -12.08
C LYS A 81 -2.48 -6.80 -11.52
N LEU A 82 -3.15 -6.13 -10.57
CA LEU A 82 -4.46 -6.56 -10.06
C LEU A 82 -5.52 -6.59 -11.17
N THR A 83 -5.57 -5.56 -12.03
CA THR A 83 -6.48 -5.53 -13.19
C THR A 83 -6.21 -6.66 -14.19
N ILE A 84 -4.94 -6.99 -14.44
CA ILE A 84 -4.58 -8.15 -15.29
C ILE A 84 -5.08 -9.46 -14.66
N GLU A 85 -4.88 -9.62 -13.36
CA GLU A 85 -5.28 -10.82 -12.63
C GLU A 85 -6.80 -11.00 -12.58
N PHE A 86 -7.55 -9.89 -12.48
CA PHE A 86 -9.01 -9.89 -12.60
C PHE A 86 -9.47 -10.22 -14.02
N LYS A 87 -8.85 -9.61 -15.05
CA LYS A 87 -9.21 -9.85 -16.44
C LYS A 87 -8.99 -11.30 -16.87
N LYS A 88 -7.93 -11.95 -16.37
CA LYS A 88 -7.65 -13.38 -16.60
C LYS A 88 -8.71 -14.33 -16.03
N ARG A 89 -9.62 -13.86 -15.15
CA ARG A 89 -10.68 -14.68 -14.55
C ARG A 89 -12.04 -14.49 -15.22
N HIS A 90 -12.18 -13.45 -16.02
CA HIS A 90 -13.44 -13.11 -16.70
C HIS A 90 -13.45 -13.57 -18.16
N PHE A 91 -12.39 -14.27 -18.59
CA PHE A 91 -12.22 -14.95 -19.88
C PHE A 91 -11.93 -16.42 -19.60
#